data_AF-A0A9E5UUI2-F1
#
_entry.id   AF-A0A9E5UUI2-F1
#
_cell.length_a   1.000
_cell.length_b   1.000
_cell.length_c   1.000
_cell.angle_alpha   90.00
_cell.angle_beta   90.00
_cell.angle_gamma   90.00
#
_symmetry.space_group_name_H-M   'P 1'
#
loop_
_entity.id
_entity.type
_entity.pdbx_description
1 polymer ?
#
loop_
_entity_poly.entity_id
_entity_poly.type
_entity_poly.pdbx_seq_one_letter_code
_entity_poly.pdbx_strand_id
1 'polypeptide(L)'
;EPKTQPAQVAQVSLTFDNTRGLLPSEFSHVTITRRFHRSGESEYLINEVRCRLKDIHNLFLDTGIGPDSYAIIELKKVDEILSDKENSRRDLFEKAAGISKYKVRKKESLAQLELVDKDLDRVGDLLFEMEKNLRSLERQAKQAERYLRLKKQYQEHSLAFAQKALARAQAAQAQLKPK
;
A
#
# COMPACT_ATOMS: atom_id res chain seq x y z
N GLU A 1 46.29 36.43 1.02
CA GLU A 1 44.98 36.18 0.40
C GLU A 1 43.88 36.39 1.42
N PRO A 2 42.76 37.05 1.09
CA PRO A 2 41.67 37.22 2.04
C PRO A 2 41.01 35.86 2.28
N LYS A 3 41.00 35.39 3.53
CA LYS A 3 40.24 34.20 3.95
C LYS A 3 38.74 34.54 3.88
N THR A 4 38.10 34.15 2.79
CA THR A 4 36.64 34.19 2.67
C THR A 4 36.02 33.31 3.74
N GLN A 5 35.00 33.84 4.41
CA GLN A 5 34.21 33.07 5.37
C GLN A 5 33.50 31.92 4.64
N PRO A 6 33.42 30.72 5.22
CA PRO A 6 32.80 29.58 4.57
C PRO A 6 31.30 29.82 4.38
N ALA A 7 30.83 29.75 3.13
CA ALA A 7 29.43 29.88 2.78
C ALA A 7 28.60 28.79 3.49
N GLN A 8 27.42 29.16 3.99
CA GLN A 8 26.52 28.23 4.69
C GLN A 8 25.69 27.36 3.73
N VAL A 9 25.59 27.78 2.47
CA VAL A 9 24.81 27.15 1.40
C VAL A 9 25.63 27.16 0.11
N ALA A 10 25.60 26.05 -0.61
CA ALA A 10 25.98 25.97 -2.02
C ALA A 10 24.72 25.83 -2.87
N GLN A 11 24.59 26.64 -3.92
CA GLN A 11 23.45 26.59 -4.83
C GLN A 11 23.95 26.47 -6.27
N VAL A 12 23.31 25.60 -7.04
CA VAL A 12 23.47 25.52 -8.50
C VAL A 12 22.10 25.62 -9.14
N SER A 13 21.97 26.48 -10.15
CA SER A 13 20.75 26.67 -10.93
C SER A 13 21.06 26.46 -12.41
N LEU A 14 20.25 25.65 -13.09
CA LEU A 14 20.31 25.40 -14.52
C LEU A 14 18.99 25.82 -15.15
N THR A 15 19.04 26.68 -16.16
CA THR A 15 17.85 27.11 -16.91
C THR A 15 17.85 26.46 -18.29
N PHE A 16 16.78 25.76 -18.60
CA PHE A 16 16.56 25.07 -19.86
C PHE A 16 15.53 25.84 -20.68
N ASP A 17 15.83 26.07 -21.96
CA ASP A 17 14.86 26.49 -22.95
C ASP A 17 14.03 25.26 -23.38
N ASN A 18 12.73 25.30 -23.08
CA ASN A 18 11.74 24.26 -23.37
C ASN A 18 10.79 24.66 -24.51
N THR A 19 11.23 25.48 -25.47
CA THR A 19 10.43 25.87 -26.66
C THR A 19 9.91 24.70 -27.49
N ARG A 20 10.57 23.53 -27.44
CA ARG A 20 10.15 22.31 -28.15
C ARG A 20 9.18 21.42 -27.34
N GLY A 21 8.84 21.80 -26.10
CA GLY A 21 7.93 21.03 -25.25
C GLY A 21 8.45 19.63 -24.87
N LEU A 22 9.77 19.47 -24.78
CA LEU A 22 10.39 18.19 -24.43
C LEU A 22 10.22 17.83 -22.95
N LEU A 23 10.23 18.85 -22.08
CA LEU A 23 9.91 18.69 -20.67
C LEU A 23 8.40 18.84 -20.47
N PRO A 24 7.76 17.97 -19.67
CA PRO A 24 6.33 18.04 -19.37
C PRO A 24 6.03 19.21 -18.42
N SER A 25 6.13 20.43 -18.94
CA SER A 25 5.96 21.70 -18.24
C SER A 25 5.30 22.71 -19.19
N GLU A 26 4.39 23.52 -18.66
CA GLU A 26 3.70 24.60 -19.41
C GLU A 26 4.64 25.79 -19.68
N PHE A 27 5.76 25.88 -18.97
CA PHE A 27 6.72 26.96 -19.10
C PHE A 27 7.69 26.73 -20.27
N SER A 28 7.94 27.79 -21.03
CA SER A 28 8.95 27.83 -22.10
C SER A 28 10.38 27.85 -21.56
N HIS A 29 10.57 28.25 -20.30
CA HIS A 29 11.86 28.20 -19.61
C HIS A 29 11.67 27.46 -18.29
N VAL A 30 12.52 26.46 -18.05
CA VAL A 30 12.47 25.66 -16.83
C VAL A 30 13.80 25.80 -16.11
N THR A 31 13.77 26.40 -14.92
CA THR A 31 14.94 26.55 -14.05
C THR A 31 14.91 25.49 -12.96
N ILE A 32 15.99 24.72 -12.84
CA ILE A 32 16.15 23.70 -11.82
C ILE A 32 17.27 24.13 -10.90
N THR A 33 16.94 24.22 -9.62
CA THR A 33 17.88 24.67 -8.59
C THR A 33 18.08 23.55 -7.58
N ARG A 34 19.34 23.23 -7.28
CA ARG A 34 19.73 22.40 -6.14
C ARG A 34 20.46 23.29 -5.13
N ARG A 35 19.98 23.32 -3.90
CA ARG A 35 20.64 23.96 -2.76
C ARG A 35 21.14 22.87 -1.81
N PHE A 36 22.36 23.04 -1.33
CA PHE A 36 22.99 22.14 -0.38
C PHE A 36 23.41 22.94 0.85
N HIS A 37 22.86 22.59 1.99
CA HIS A 37 23.12 23.25 3.26
C HIS A 37 24.27 22.57 3.99
N ARG A 38 24.98 23.32 4.83
CA ARG A 38 26.04 22.77 5.68
C ARG A 38 25.56 21.69 6.66
N SER A 39 24.26 21.65 6.96
CA SER A 39 23.60 20.58 7.73
C SER A 39 23.60 19.23 7.02
N GLY A 40 23.93 19.17 5.72
CA GLY A 40 23.83 17.98 4.87
C GLY A 40 22.48 17.87 4.14
N GLU A 41 21.58 18.82 4.38
CA GLU A 41 20.26 18.85 3.74
C GLU A 41 20.36 19.32 2.28
N SER A 42 19.67 18.60 1.38
CA SER A 42 19.50 18.99 -0.02
C SER A 42 18.08 19.48 -0.25
N GLU A 43 17.96 20.69 -0.80
CA GLU A 43 16.71 21.27 -1.26
C GLU A 43 16.69 21.33 -2.80
N TYR A 44 15.55 20.98 -3.39
CA TYR A 44 15.35 20.92 -4.83
C TYR A 44 14.21 21.85 -5.22
N LEU A 45 14.42 22.66 -6.25
CA LEU A 45 13.42 23.60 -6.76
C LEU A 45 13.28 23.48 -8.27
N ILE A 46 12.05 23.56 -8.77
CA ILE A 46 11.71 23.75 -10.18
C ILE A 46 10.99 25.10 -10.26
N ASN A 47 11.53 26.05 -11.03
CA ASN A 47 11.03 27.42 -11.14
C ASN A 47 10.78 28.07 -9.76
N GLU A 48 11.77 27.94 -8.85
CA GLU A 48 11.72 28.41 -7.45
C GLU A 48 10.64 27.76 -6.57
N VAL A 49 9.92 26.75 -7.06
CA VAL A 49 8.98 25.95 -6.27
C VAL A 49 9.67 24.70 -5.73
N ARG A 50 9.57 24.46 -4.42
CA ARG A 50 10.13 23.26 -3.76
C ARG A 50 9.51 21.98 -4.34
N CYS A 51 10.36 21.01 -4.64
CA CYS A 51 9.97 19.70 -5.18
C CYS A 51 10.84 18.58 -4.59
N ARG A 52 10.49 17.33 -4.90
CA ARG A 52 11.29 16.16 -4.52
C ARG A 52 12.30 15.86 -5.62
N LEU A 53 13.41 15.21 -5.26
CA LEU A 53 14.38 14.69 -6.25
C LEU A 53 13.71 13.78 -7.30
N LYS A 54 12.70 13.01 -6.88
CA LYS A 54 11.91 12.16 -7.79
C LYS A 54 11.19 12.96 -8.87
N ASP A 55 10.71 14.17 -8.56
CA ASP A 55 9.98 15.01 -9.50
C ASP A 55 10.93 15.53 -10.59
N ILE A 56 12.14 15.94 -10.21
CA ILE A 56 13.20 16.30 -11.17
C ILE A 56 13.59 15.10 -12.04
N HIS A 57 13.74 13.90 -11.45
CA HIS A 57 14.06 12.70 -12.22
C HIS A 57 12.96 12.35 -13.24
N ASN A 58 11.70 12.43 -12.82
CA ASN A 58 10.55 12.20 -13.70
C ASN A 58 10.46 13.24 -14.83
N LEU A 59 10.83 14.50 -14.57
CA LEU A 59 10.85 15.58 -15.57
C LEU A 59 11.77 15.25 -16.75
N PHE A 60 12.92 14.59 -16.50
CA PHE A 60 13.89 14.25 -17.54
C PHE A 60 13.84 12.80 -18.02
N LEU A 61 13.01 11.94 -17.42
CA LEU A 61 12.97 10.50 -17.70
C LEU A 61 12.83 10.17 -19.21
N ASP A 62 12.12 11.01 -19.96
CA ASP A 62 11.84 10.86 -21.38
C ASP A 62 12.82 11.62 -22.30
N THR A 63 13.69 12.47 -21.74
CA THR A 63 14.60 13.34 -22.51
C THR A 63 15.97 12.71 -22.75
N GLY A 64 16.27 11.57 -22.12
CA GLY A 64 17.59 10.95 -22.15
C GLY A 64 18.65 11.67 -21.31
N ILE A 65 18.28 12.76 -20.63
CA ILE A 65 19.12 13.49 -19.67
C ILE A 65 18.94 12.89 -18.27
N GLY A 66 20.05 12.66 -17.58
CA GLY A 66 20.08 12.00 -16.27
C GLY A 66 21.51 11.83 -15.76
N PRO A 67 21.70 11.37 -14.50
CA PRO A 67 23.03 11.19 -13.90
C PRO A 67 23.92 10.25 -14.73
N ASP A 68 23.30 9.27 -15.40
CA ASP A 68 23.96 8.34 -16.29
C ASP A 68 23.61 8.56 -17.77
N SER A 69 23.30 9.79 -18.15
CA SER A 69 23.07 10.16 -19.54
C SER A 69 24.34 9.93 -20.37
N TYR A 70 24.15 9.53 -21.63
CA TYR A 70 25.23 9.48 -22.61
C TYR A 70 25.83 10.87 -22.90
N ALA A 71 25.12 11.94 -22.57
CA ALA A 71 25.55 13.32 -22.80
C ALA A 71 26.65 13.79 -21.81
N ILE A 72 26.84 13.08 -20.70
CA ILE A 72 27.86 13.40 -19.69
C ILE A 72 28.80 12.21 -19.55
N ILE A 73 30.00 12.36 -20.09
CA ILE A 73 31.05 11.34 -20.02
C ILE A 73 32.03 11.73 -18.93
N GLU A 74 31.98 11.02 -17.81
CA GLU A 74 33.02 11.11 -16.78
C GLU A 74 34.29 10.40 -17.27
N LEU A 75 35.46 10.86 -16.80
CA LEU A 75 36.75 10.35 -17.27
C LEU A 75 36.86 8.81 -17.16
N LYS A 76 36.34 8.20 -16.09
CA LYS A 76 36.36 6.74 -15.89
C LYS A 76 35.27 5.99 -16.68
N LYS A 77 34.20 6.66 -17.13
CA LYS A 77 33.11 6.01 -17.88
C LYS A 77 33.60 5.49 -19.23
N VAL A 78 34.60 6.12 -19.84
CA VAL A 78 35.17 5.66 -21.12
C VAL A 78 35.78 4.27 -20.95
N ASP A 79 36.60 4.07 -19.91
CA ASP A 79 37.24 2.79 -19.62
C ASP A 79 36.20 1.71 -19.23
N GLU A 80 35.16 2.09 -18.49
CA GLU A 80 34.07 1.17 -18.12
C GLU A 80 33.27 0.69 -19.32
N ILE A 81 32.99 1.57 -20.29
CA ILE A 81 32.32 1.22 -21.54
C ILE A 81 33.25 0.35 -22.39
N LEU A 82 34.54 0.69 -22.49
CA LEU A 82 35.51 -0.10 -23.25
C LEU A 82 35.76 -1.48 -22.65
N SER A 83 35.70 -1.62 -21.33
CA SER A 83 35.85 -2.91 -20.62
C SER A 83 34.54 -3.69 -20.45
N ASP A 84 33.39 -3.12 -20.84
CA ASP A 84 32.04 -3.67 -20.68
C ASP A 84 31.72 -4.19 -19.27
N LYS A 85 32.28 -3.50 -18.27
CA LYS A 85 32.07 -3.85 -16.87
C LYS A 85 30.58 -3.66 -16.54
N GLU A 86 29.96 -4.67 -15.92
CA GLU A 86 28.56 -4.64 -15.47
C GLU A 86 27.52 -4.38 -16.58
N ASN A 87 27.79 -4.75 -17.84
CA ASN A 87 26.94 -4.47 -18.99
C ASN A 87 26.76 -2.96 -19.29
N SER A 88 27.76 -2.15 -18.96
CA SER A 88 27.77 -0.69 -19.19
C SER A 88 27.45 -0.32 -20.64
N ARG A 89 27.91 -1.10 -21.62
CA ARG A 89 27.58 -0.89 -23.04
C ARG A 89 26.10 -1.09 -23.31
N ARG A 90 25.51 -2.15 -22.76
CA ARG A 90 24.08 -2.44 -22.93
C ARG A 90 23.24 -1.31 -22.38
N ASP A 91 23.56 -0.82 -21.19
CA ASP A 91 22.82 0.28 -20.56
C ASP A 91 22.92 1.58 -21.38
N LEU A 92 24.06 1.84 -22.03
CA LEU A 92 24.21 2.95 -22.97
C LEU A 92 23.27 2.80 -24.18
N PHE A 93 23.23 1.62 -24.81
CA PHE A 93 22.35 1.35 -25.94
C PHE A 93 20.86 1.40 -25.55
N GLU A 94 20.49 0.86 -24.39
CA GLU A 94 19.10 0.89 -23.91
C GLU A 94 18.61 2.34 -23.67
N LYS A 95 19.49 3.23 -23.21
CA LYS A 95 19.19 4.67 -23.05
C LYS A 95 19.06 5.37 -24.39
N ALA A 96 19.99 5.13 -25.32
CA ALA A 96 19.92 5.69 -26.67
C ALA A 96 18.67 5.23 -27.42
N ALA A 97 18.23 4.00 -27.19
CA ALA A 97 16.98 3.45 -27.74
C ALA A 97 15.71 3.95 -27.04
N GLY A 98 15.83 4.72 -25.94
CA GLY A 98 14.67 5.26 -25.21
C GLY A 98 13.83 4.21 -24.47
N ILE A 99 14.33 2.98 -24.29
CA ILE A 99 13.55 1.90 -23.68
C ILE A 99 13.59 1.91 -22.14
N SER A 100 14.44 2.75 -21.54
CA SER A 100 14.61 2.83 -20.08
C SER A 100 13.30 3.14 -19.35
N LYS A 101 12.46 4.04 -19.88
CA LYS A 101 11.13 4.36 -19.33
C LYS A 101 10.25 3.11 -19.19
N TYR A 102 10.18 2.31 -20.24
CA TYR A 102 9.35 1.10 -20.27
C TYR A 102 9.89 0.04 -19.32
N LYS A 103 11.21 -0.07 -19.19
CA LYS A 103 11.88 -0.98 -18.25
C LYS A 103 11.59 -0.60 -16.79
N VAL A 104 11.65 0.69 -16.45
CA VAL A 104 11.29 1.20 -15.11
C VAL A 104 9.82 0.93 -14.82
N ARG A 105 8.91 1.31 -15.73
CA ARG A 105 7.47 1.06 -15.57
C ARG A 105 7.15 -0.42 -15.42
N LYS A 106 7.76 -1.29 -16.23
CA LYS A 106 7.61 -2.75 -16.10
C LYS A 106 8.03 -3.24 -14.72
N LYS A 107 9.17 -2.78 -14.20
CA LYS A 107 9.65 -3.16 -12.88
C LYS A 107 8.70 -2.71 -11.77
N GLU A 108 8.22 -1.46 -11.85
CA GLU A 108 7.24 -0.93 -10.89
C GLU A 108 5.92 -1.71 -10.95
N SER A 109 5.39 -1.98 -12.14
CA SER A 109 4.17 -2.76 -12.32
C SER A 109 4.29 -4.19 -11.79
N LEU A 110 5.42 -4.86 -12.02
CA LEU A 110 5.67 -6.20 -11.48
C LEU A 110 5.75 -6.18 -9.95
N ALA A 111 6.42 -5.19 -9.36
CA ALA A 111 6.47 -5.04 -7.91
C ALA A 111 5.09 -4.77 -7.29
N GLN A 112 4.24 -3.99 -7.97
CA GLN A 112 2.85 -3.78 -7.54
C GLN A 112 2.02 -5.07 -7.67
N LEU A 113 2.21 -5.84 -8.73
CA LEU A 113 1.53 -7.12 -8.91
C LEU A 113 1.88 -8.10 -7.77
N GLU A 114 3.16 -8.23 -7.43
CA GLU A 114 3.60 -9.07 -6.31
C GLU A 114 3.03 -8.63 -4.96
N LEU A 115 2.80 -7.33 -4.76
CA LEU A 115 2.16 -6.81 -3.56
C LEU A 115 0.68 -7.22 -3.52
N VAL A 116 -0.02 -7.04 -4.63
CA VAL A 116 -1.45 -7.38 -4.77
C VAL A 116 -1.67 -8.88 -4.59
N ASP A 117 -0.79 -9.72 -5.13
CA ASP A 117 -0.88 -11.18 -4.94
C ASP A 117 -0.78 -11.57 -3.46
N LYS A 118 0.12 -10.94 -2.70
CA LYS A 118 0.22 -11.15 -1.24
C LYS A 118 -1.01 -10.67 -0.48
N ASP A 119 -1.60 -9.55 -0.91
CA ASP A 119 -2.83 -9.05 -0.32
C ASP A 119 -4.02 -9.99 -0.59
N LEU A 120 -4.09 -10.58 -1.79
CA LEU A 120 -5.10 -11.58 -2.15
C LEU A 120 -4.96 -12.85 -1.30
N ASP A 121 -3.75 -13.35 -1.10
CA ASP A 121 -3.51 -14.50 -0.22
C ASP A 121 -4.03 -14.23 1.20
N ARG A 122 -3.75 -13.05 1.73
CA ARG A 122 -4.24 -12.62 3.06
C ARG A 122 -5.76 -12.53 3.12
N VAL A 123 -6.40 -12.03 2.06
CA VAL A 123 -7.87 -11.99 1.97
C VAL A 123 -8.44 -13.41 1.94
N GLY A 124 -7.79 -14.34 1.24
CA GLY A 124 -8.16 -15.76 1.21
C GLY A 124 -8.15 -16.39 2.60
N ASP A 125 -7.07 -16.16 3.37
CA ASP A 125 -6.95 -16.66 4.75
C ASP A 125 -8.05 -16.11 5.67
N LEU A 126 -8.32 -14.80 5.58
CA LEU A 126 -9.37 -14.16 6.37
C LEU A 126 -10.75 -14.72 6.03
N LEU A 127 -11.02 -14.95 4.74
CA LEU A 127 -12.29 -15.50 4.28
C LEU A 127 -12.49 -16.92 4.80
N PHE A 128 -11.43 -17.76 4.77
CA PHE A 128 -11.46 -19.10 5.34
C PHE A 128 -11.77 -19.09 6.85
N GLU A 129 -11.16 -18.18 7.60
CA GLU A 129 -11.44 -18.03 9.03
C GLU A 129 -12.89 -17.58 9.28
N MET A 130 -13.38 -16.60 8.51
CA MET A 130 -14.76 -16.11 8.62
C MET A 130 -15.78 -17.20 8.32
N GLU A 131 -15.56 -18.03 7.29
CA GLU A 131 -16.44 -19.16 6.98
C GLU A 131 -16.50 -20.18 8.11
N LYS A 132 -15.35 -20.49 8.72
CA LYS A 132 -15.28 -21.39 9.89
C LYS A 132 -16.07 -20.83 11.07
N ASN A 133 -15.93 -19.53 11.34
CA ASN A 133 -16.66 -18.85 12.41
C ASN A 133 -18.17 -18.85 12.14
N LEU A 134 -18.58 -18.57 10.90
CA LEU A 134 -19.98 -18.58 10.48
C LEU A 134 -20.62 -19.96 10.69
N ARG A 135 -19.95 -21.04 10.27
CA ARG A 135 -20.43 -22.42 10.49
C ARG A 135 -20.58 -22.76 11.98
N SER A 136 -19.68 -22.27 12.83
CA SER A 136 -19.78 -22.45 14.28
C SER A 136 -20.98 -21.70 14.86
N LEU A 137 -21.16 -20.42 14.47
CA LEU A 137 -22.30 -19.61 14.89
C LEU A 137 -23.63 -20.22 14.45
N GLU A 138 -23.72 -20.74 13.23
CA GLU A 138 -24.93 -21.40 12.72
C GLU A 138 -25.30 -22.63 13.57
N ARG A 139 -24.32 -23.43 13.99
CA ARG A 139 -24.54 -24.57 14.89
C ARG A 139 -25.03 -24.11 16.27
N GLN A 140 -24.43 -23.06 16.82
CA GLN A 140 -24.83 -22.49 18.11
C GLN A 140 -26.27 -21.93 18.04
N ALA A 141 -26.61 -21.24 16.96
CA ALA A 141 -27.96 -20.72 16.72
C ALA A 141 -29.00 -21.85 16.69
N LYS A 142 -28.75 -22.93 15.92
CA LYS A 142 -29.64 -24.11 15.86
C LYS A 142 -29.80 -24.77 17.23
N GLN A 143 -28.72 -24.87 18.02
CA GLN A 143 -28.79 -25.43 19.36
C GLN A 143 -29.60 -24.55 20.32
N ALA A 144 -29.43 -23.22 20.25
CA ALA A 144 -30.19 -22.27 21.03
C ALA A 144 -31.70 -22.31 20.67
N GLU A 145 -32.05 -22.34 19.39
CA GLU A 145 -33.43 -22.51 18.94
C GLU A 145 -34.07 -23.80 19.48
N ARG A 146 -33.32 -24.92 19.40
CA ARG A 146 -33.78 -26.20 19.93
C ARG A 146 -33.99 -26.13 21.44
N TYR A 147 -33.05 -25.54 22.18
CA TYR A 147 -33.17 -25.34 23.62
C TYR A 147 -34.41 -24.52 23.98
N LEU A 148 -34.64 -23.40 23.30
CA LEU A 148 -35.81 -22.54 23.53
C LEU A 148 -37.12 -23.30 23.28
N ARG A 149 -37.18 -24.10 22.20
CA ARG A 149 -38.34 -24.95 21.90
C ARG A 149 -38.60 -25.99 23.00
N LEU A 150 -37.58 -26.73 23.41
CA LEU A 150 -37.71 -27.74 24.48
C LEU A 150 -38.08 -27.11 25.82
N LYS A 151 -37.50 -25.94 26.14
CA LYS A 151 -37.82 -25.19 27.36
C LYS A 151 -39.29 -24.81 27.41
N LYS A 152 -39.86 -24.36 26.28
CA LYS A 152 -41.28 -24.04 26.16
C LYS A 152 -42.16 -25.27 26.38
N GLN A 153 -41.86 -26.39 25.72
CA GLN A 153 -42.59 -27.66 25.90
C GLN A 153 -42.52 -28.16 27.35
N TYR A 154 -41.33 -28.08 27.97
CA TYR A 154 -41.16 -28.43 29.37
C TYR A 154 -42.03 -27.57 30.29
N GLN A 155 -42.06 -26.26 30.08
CA GLN A 155 -42.92 -25.35 30.84
C GLN A 155 -44.40 -25.72 30.70
N GLU A 156 -44.87 -25.98 29.47
CA GLU A 156 -46.26 -26.40 29.19
C GLU A 156 -46.62 -27.72 29.90
N HIS A 157 -45.77 -28.74 29.79
CA HIS A 157 -46.00 -30.04 30.43
C HIS A 157 -45.91 -29.97 31.95
N SER A 158 -44.97 -29.19 32.50
CA SER A 158 -44.83 -28.99 33.94
C SER A 158 -46.07 -28.33 34.53
N LEU A 159 -46.60 -27.29 33.87
CA LEU A 159 -47.84 -26.62 34.26
C LEU A 159 -49.04 -27.59 34.24
N ALA A 160 -49.18 -28.36 33.16
CA ALA A 160 -50.25 -29.35 33.02
C ALA A 160 -50.17 -30.46 34.09
N PHE A 161 -48.95 -30.93 34.42
CA PHE A 161 -48.74 -31.91 35.49
C PHE A 161 -49.10 -31.32 36.85
N ALA A 162 -48.63 -30.10 37.16
CA ALA A 162 -48.94 -29.41 38.41
C ALA A 162 -50.45 -29.24 38.61
N GLN A 163 -51.18 -28.84 37.56
CA GLN A 163 -52.65 -28.75 37.59
C GLN A 163 -53.32 -30.09 37.94
N LYS A 164 -52.91 -31.19 37.28
CA LYS A 164 -53.45 -32.53 37.56
C LYS A 164 -53.12 -33.01 38.97
N ALA A 165 -51.90 -32.76 39.44
CA ALA A 165 -51.48 -33.12 40.80
C ALA A 165 -52.31 -32.39 41.85
N LEU A 166 -52.56 -31.09 41.65
CA LEU A 166 -53.36 -30.26 42.54
C LEU A 166 -54.83 -30.72 42.57
N ALA A 167 -55.41 -31.03 41.41
CA ALA A 167 -56.76 -31.60 41.31
C ALA A 167 -56.88 -32.96 42.04
N ARG A 168 -55.89 -33.84 41.90
CA ARG A 168 -55.83 -35.12 42.65
C ARG A 168 -55.75 -34.90 44.15
N ALA A 169 -54.90 -33.96 44.61
CA ALA A 169 -54.77 -33.64 46.02
C ALA A 169 -56.08 -33.08 46.60
N GLN A 170 -56.77 -32.21 45.87
CA GLN A 170 -58.09 -31.67 46.25
C GLN A 170 -59.17 -32.75 46.31
N ALA A 171 -59.21 -33.67 45.33
CA ALA A 171 -60.14 -34.79 45.33
C ALA A 171 -59.91 -35.74 46.52
N ALA A 172 -58.65 -36.02 46.86
CA ALA A 172 -58.30 -36.81 48.04
C ALA A 172 -58.70 -36.09 49.35
N GLN A 173 -58.51 -34.77 49.43
CA GLN A 173 -58.94 -33.97 50.58
C GLN A 173 -60.47 -33.95 50.77
N ALA A 174 -61.23 -33.93 49.68
CA ALA A 174 -62.69 -33.98 49.72
C ALA A 174 -63.22 -35.33 50.24
N GLN A 175 -62.49 -36.43 50.02
CA GLN A 175 -62.84 -37.76 50.55
C GLN A 175 -62.52 -37.93 52.05
N LEU A 176 -61.60 -37.12 52.59
CA LEU A 176 -61.16 -37.16 53.98
C LEU A 176 -61.94 -36.22 54.92
N LYS A 177 -62.89 -35.41 54.40
CA LYS A 177 -63.79 -34.63 55.25
C LYS A 177 -64.88 -35.58 55.82
N PRO A 178 -64.93 -35.84 57.13
CA PRO A 178 -66.03 -36.60 57.72
C PRO A 178 -67.33 -35.78 57.60
N LYS A 179 -68.46 -36.50 57.50
CA LYS A 179 -69.81 -35.92 57.58
C LYS A 179 -69.98 -35.11 58.85
#